data_AF-A0AAU1R229-F1
#
_entry.id   AF-A0AAU1R229-F1
#
_cell.length_a   1.000
_cell.length_b   1.000
_cell.length_c   1.000
_cell.angle_alpha   90.00
_cell.angle_beta   90.00
_cell.angle_gamma   90.00
#
_symmetry.space_group_name_H-M   'P 1'
#
loop_
_entity.id
_entity.type
_entity.pdbx_description
1 polymer ?
#
loop_
_entity_poly.entity_id
_entity_poly.type
_entity_poly.pdbx_seq_one_letter_code
_entity_poly.pdbx_strand_id
1 'polypeptide(L)'
;MAEPEFTATGVRIGRLLRSLTRAGEVRIKGGRLELLTSYGSEIDSAPLQEVRAGKAWFAPGDRALADVAGRRYLLKLGADHQPGDAVPRLVGENGPPTTRRFLEAVRRARGRLT
;
A
#
# COMPACT_ATOMS: atom_id res chain seq x y z
N MET A 1 10.58 19.55 4.82
CA MET A 1 10.08 18.51 3.90
C MET A 1 9.72 17.31 4.77
N ALA A 2 8.44 17.05 5.03
CA ALA A 2 8.07 15.89 5.85
C ALA A 2 8.21 14.63 4.98
N GLU A 3 9.16 13.77 5.34
CA GLU A 3 9.33 12.46 4.71
C GLU A 3 7.99 11.70 4.76
N PRO A 4 7.59 11.03 3.66
CA PRO A 4 6.40 10.18 3.69
C PRO A 4 6.62 9.06 4.70
N GLU A 5 5.65 8.85 5.59
CA GLU A 5 5.74 7.81 6.64
C GLU A 5 5.71 6.39 6.04
N PHE A 6 5.23 6.28 4.80
CA PHE A 6 5.28 5.06 3.99
C PHE A 6 5.06 5.40 2.50
N THR A 7 5.81 4.78 1.61
CA THR A 7 5.55 4.79 0.16
C THR A 7 5.82 3.40 -0.42
N ALA A 8 4.91 2.92 -1.28
CA ALA A 8 5.09 1.71 -2.08
C ALA A 8 4.64 1.97 -3.52
N THR A 9 5.48 1.62 -4.48
CA THR A 9 5.18 1.70 -5.93
C THR A 9 4.99 0.30 -6.50
N GLY A 10 4.57 0.19 -7.77
CA GLY A 10 4.29 -1.11 -8.39
C GLY A 10 3.09 -1.82 -7.75
N VAL A 11 2.21 -1.07 -7.10
CA VAL A 11 1.07 -1.63 -6.38
C VAL A 11 -0.07 -1.90 -7.34
N ARG A 12 -0.55 -3.14 -7.36
CA ARG A 12 -1.82 -3.44 -8.04
C ARG A 12 -2.97 -3.04 -7.13
N ILE A 13 -3.75 -2.06 -7.57
CA ILE A 13 -4.90 -1.52 -6.86
C ILE A 13 -6.16 -2.00 -7.57
N GLY A 14 -6.95 -2.80 -6.88
CA GLY A 14 -8.26 -3.26 -7.33
C GLY A 14 -9.37 -2.72 -6.43
N ARG A 15 -10.57 -2.59 -7.00
CA ARG A 15 -11.81 -2.29 -6.27
C ARG A 15 -12.87 -3.29 -6.71
N LEU A 16 -13.36 -4.10 -5.76
CA LEU A 16 -14.27 -5.22 -6.05
C LEU A 16 -13.67 -6.14 -7.15
N LEU A 17 -14.41 -6.35 -8.25
CA LEU A 17 -13.99 -7.16 -9.40
C LEU A 17 -13.17 -6.38 -10.45
N ARG A 18 -12.95 -5.07 -10.26
CA ARG A 18 -12.29 -4.20 -11.23
C ARG A 18 -10.84 -3.89 -10.80
N SER A 19 -9.89 -4.09 -11.70
CA SER A 19 -8.53 -3.56 -11.54
C SER A 19 -8.51 -2.08 -11.92
N LEU A 20 -7.96 -1.20 -11.07
CA LEU A 20 -7.83 0.23 -11.33
C LEU A 20 -6.45 0.58 -11.89
N THR A 21 -5.40 0.03 -11.28
CA THR A 21 -4.03 0.12 -11.78
C THR A 21 -3.25 -1.14 -11.42
N ARG A 22 -2.24 -1.47 -12.22
CA ARG A 22 -1.32 -2.59 -11.96
C ARG A 22 0.00 -2.14 -11.36
N ALA A 23 0.38 -0.88 -11.56
CA ALA A 23 1.64 -0.30 -11.12
C ALA A 23 1.40 1.04 -10.41
N GLY A 24 0.35 1.12 -9.60
CA GLY A 24 0.03 2.30 -8.81
C GLY A 24 1.02 2.54 -7.67
N GLU A 25 0.76 3.62 -6.95
CA GLU A 25 1.50 3.98 -5.74
C GLU A 25 0.53 4.04 -4.55
N VAL A 26 1.01 3.61 -3.39
CA VAL A 26 0.35 3.81 -2.10
C VAL A 26 1.27 4.64 -1.24
N ARG A 27 0.76 5.77 -0.75
CA ARG A 27 1.53 6.72 0.03
C ARG A 27 0.81 7.07 1.32
N ILE A 28 1.57 7.18 2.41
CA ILE A 28 1.10 7.74 3.67
C ILE A 28 1.91 8.99 3.95
N LYS A 29 1.24 10.14 4.02
CA LYS A 29 1.88 11.43 4.28
C LYS A 29 0.95 12.33 5.07
N GLY A 30 1.49 13.01 6.09
CA GLY A 30 0.73 14.01 6.84
C GLY A 30 -0.56 13.46 7.46
N GLY A 31 -0.54 12.20 7.93
CA GLY A 31 -1.71 11.54 8.50
C GLY A 31 -2.79 11.10 7.49
N ARG A 32 -2.51 11.14 6.19
CA ARG A 32 -3.42 10.72 5.11
C ARG A 32 -2.85 9.54 4.34
N LEU A 33 -3.74 8.62 3.94
CA LEU A 33 -3.46 7.61 2.94
C LEU A 33 -3.87 8.14 1.56
N GLU A 34 -2.98 7.98 0.58
CA GLU A 34 -3.20 8.34 -0.82
C GLU A 34 -3.00 7.07 -1.67
N LEU A 35 -4.01 6.75 -2.48
CA LEU A 35 -3.95 5.72 -3.52
C LEU A 35 -3.78 6.43 -4.86
N LEU A 36 -2.69 6.15 -5.55
CA LEU A 36 -2.32 6.84 -6.78
C LEU A 36 -2.17 5.86 -7.95
N THR A 37 -2.39 6.37 -9.15
CA THR A 37 -2.01 5.69 -10.39
C THR A 37 -0.48 5.67 -10.56
N SER A 38 0.02 4.97 -11.58
CA SER A 38 1.45 4.96 -11.92
C SER A 38 2.01 6.34 -12.29
N TYR A 39 1.15 7.26 -12.74
CA TYR A 39 1.51 8.62 -13.10
C TYR A 39 1.39 9.60 -11.91
N GLY A 40 1.06 9.10 -10.71
CA GLY A 40 0.87 9.92 -9.51
C GLY A 40 -0.49 10.62 -9.42
N SER A 41 -1.42 10.39 -10.36
CA SER A 41 -2.80 10.90 -10.25
C SER A 41 -3.55 10.18 -9.15
N GLU A 42 -4.29 10.94 -8.33
CA GLU A 42 -5.10 10.40 -7.23
C GLU A 42 -6.24 9.50 -7.75
N ILE A 43 -6.34 8.31 -7.16
CA ILE A 43 -7.48 7.40 -7.30
C ILE A 43 -8.46 7.65 -6.14
N ASP A 44 -7.93 7.68 -4.91
CA ASP A 44 -8.69 7.95 -3.70
C ASP A 44 -7.73 8.36 -2.56
N SER A 45 -8.22 9.13 -1.60
CA SER A 45 -7.45 9.47 -0.40
C SER A 45 -8.35 9.68 0.81
N ALA A 46 -7.83 9.34 1.99
CA ALA A 46 -8.56 9.53 3.25
C ALA A 46 -7.60 9.74 4.43
N PRO A 47 -7.99 10.52 5.44
CA PRO A 47 -7.23 10.60 6.69
C PRO A 47 -7.16 9.20 7.33
N LEU A 48 -6.01 8.84 7.91
CA LEU A 48 -5.74 7.49 8.41
C LEU A 48 -6.70 7.05 9.53
N GLN A 49 -7.34 8.00 10.21
CA GLN A 49 -8.40 7.73 11.19
C GLN A 49 -9.64 7.07 10.57
N GLU A 50 -9.92 7.37 9.30
CA GLU A 50 -11.01 6.80 8.51
C GLU A 50 -10.56 5.58 7.69
N VAL A 51 -9.26 5.27 7.70
CA VAL A 51 -8.69 4.14 6.97
C VAL A 51 -8.68 2.91 7.86
N ARG A 52 -9.23 1.79 7.34
CA ARG A 52 -9.07 0.47 7.96
C ARG A 52 -8.28 -0.42 7.03
N ALA A 53 -7.15 -0.92 7.50
CA ALA A 53 -6.31 -1.82 6.72
C ALA A 53 -6.13 -3.16 7.45
N GLY A 54 -6.15 -4.26 6.70
CA GLY A 54 -5.94 -5.61 7.22
C GLY A 54 -5.30 -6.53 6.20
N LYS A 55 -4.75 -7.66 6.67
CA LYS A 55 -4.25 -8.71 5.78
C LYS A 55 -5.43 -9.37 5.07
N ALA A 56 -5.33 -9.55 3.75
CA ALA A 56 -6.35 -10.26 3.00
C ALA A 56 -6.22 -11.78 3.23
N TRP A 57 -6.88 -12.30 4.27
CA TRP A 57 -6.80 -13.71 4.69
C TRP A 57 -7.23 -14.71 3.61
N PHE A 58 -8.06 -14.31 2.65
CA PHE A 58 -8.56 -15.13 1.55
C PHE A 58 -7.63 -15.15 0.32
N ALA A 59 -6.50 -14.44 0.33
CA ALA A 59 -5.69 -14.26 -0.85
C ALA A 59 -4.20 -14.62 -0.60
N PRO A 60 -3.60 -15.51 -1.41
CA PRO A 60 -2.18 -15.83 -1.27
C PRO A 60 -1.30 -14.65 -1.66
N GLY A 61 -0.16 -14.50 -0.99
CA GLY A 61 0.87 -13.49 -1.25
C GLY A 61 0.73 -12.19 -0.45
N ASP A 62 1.48 -11.17 -0.86
CA ASP A 62 1.58 -9.90 -0.14
C ASP A 62 0.41 -8.96 -0.49
N ARG A 63 -0.77 -9.29 0.00
CA ARG A 63 -2.02 -8.57 -0.27
C ARG A 63 -2.63 -7.98 1.00
N ALA A 64 -3.08 -6.72 0.89
CA ALA A 64 -3.81 -5.99 1.91
C ALA A 64 -5.21 -5.63 1.41
N LEU A 65 -6.18 -5.65 2.32
CA LEU A 65 -7.48 -5.00 2.12
C LEU A 65 -7.43 -3.64 2.82
N ALA A 66 -7.73 -2.57 2.09
CA ALA A 66 -7.81 -1.21 2.62
C ALA A 66 -9.23 -0.67 2.39
N ASP A 67 -9.90 -0.30 3.46
CA ASP A 67 -11.11 0.51 3.43
C ASP A 67 -10.70 1.99 3.56
N VAL A 68 -10.97 2.77 2.53
CA VAL A 68 -10.58 4.18 2.39
C VAL A 68 -11.85 4.98 2.16
N ALA A 69 -12.24 5.81 3.13
CA ALA A 69 -13.49 6.58 3.10
C ALA A 69 -14.73 5.70 2.78
N GLY A 70 -14.82 4.51 3.37
CA GLY A 70 -15.92 3.56 3.15
C GLY A 70 -15.83 2.75 1.84
N ARG A 71 -14.75 2.90 1.07
CA ARG A 71 -14.52 2.16 -0.18
C ARG A 71 -13.43 1.12 0.01
N ARG A 72 -13.74 -0.13 -0.32
CA ARG A 72 -12.79 -1.26 -0.19
C ARG A 72 -11.91 -1.44 -1.42
N TYR A 73 -10.62 -1.45 -1.17
CA TYR A 73 -9.55 -1.65 -2.14
C TYR A 73 -8.73 -2.87 -1.79
N LEU A 74 -8.45 -3.70 -2.80
CA LEU A 74 -7.48 -4.79 -2.71
C LEU A 74 -6.14 -4.28 -3.23
N LEU A 75 -5.14 -4.29 -2.37
CA LEU A 75 -3.77 -3.84 -2.67
C LEU A 75 -2.86 -5.06 -2.71
N LYS A 76 -2.13 -5.27 -3.81
CA LYS A 76 -1.01 -6.22 -3.86
C LYS A 76 0.28 -5.43 -3.76
N LEU A 77 0.90 -5.45 -2.58
CA LEU A 77 2.11 -4.70 -2.28
C LEU A 77 3.33 -5.60 -2.50
N GLY A 78 3.77 -5.80 -3.74
CA GLY A 78 5.00 -6.54 -4.03
C GLY A 78 4.84 -7.73 -4.98
N ALA A 79 5.92 -7.98 -5.71
CA ALA A 79 6.08 -8.95 -6.81
C ALA A 79 5.43 -8.55 -8.14
N ASP A 80 5.66 -7.32 -8.58
CA ASP A 80 5.82 -7.01 -10.01
C ASP A 80 7.12 -6.21 -10.18
N HIS A 81 8.22 -6.80 -9.72
CA HIS A 81 9.49 -6.58 -10.41
C HIS A 81 9.31 -7.28 -11.74
N GLN A 82 9.36 -6.53 -12.84
CA GLN A 82 9.32 -7.06 -14.19
C GLN A 82 10.26 -8.28 -14.30
N PRO A 83 9.84 -9.43 -14.86
CA PRO A 83 10.76 -10.53 -15.13
C PRO A 83 11.74 -10.06 -16.22
N GLY A 84 12.86 -9.46 -15.80
CA GLY A 84 13.84 -8.86 -16.72
C GLY A 84 14.87 -7.95 -16.07
N ASP A 85 14.61 -7.40 -14.88
CA ASP A 85 15.60 -6.52 -14.24
C ASP A 85 16.49 -7.35 -13.29
N ALA A 86 17.47 -8.01 -13.91
CA ALA A 86 18.49 -8.80 -13.25
C ALA A 86 19.48 -7.89 -12.51
N VAL A 87 19.16 -7.51 -11.28
CA VAL A 87 20.15 -7.31 -10.24
C VAL A 87 19.67 -7.97 -8.95
N PRO A 88 20.20 -9.14 -8.58
CA PRO A 88 20.13 -9.58 -7.20
C PRO A 88 21.07 -8.66 -6.42
N ARG A 89 20.56 -7.54 -5.89
CA ARG A 89 21.29 -6.89 -4.80
C ARG A 89 21.33 -7.92 -3.67
N LEU A 90 22.55 -8.22 -3.23
CA LEU A 90 22.80 -9.02 -2.05
C LEU A 90 22.13 -8.31 -0.89
N VAL A 91 20.99 -8.82 -0.42
CA VAL A 91 20.30 -8.20 0.70
C VAL A 91 20.03 -9.27 1.76
N GLY A 92 20.88 -9.29 2.78
CA GLY A 92 20.56 -9.86 4.10
C GLY A 92 19.50 -9.05 4.86
N GLU A 93 18.55 -8.42 4.17
CA GLU A 93 17.50 -7.55 4.71
C GLU A 93 16.14 -8.04 4.19
N ASN A 94 15.72 -9.22 4.63
CA ASN A 94 14.30 -9.59 4.56
C ASN A 94 13.54 -8.74 5.58
N GLY A 95 13.33 -7.48 5.24
CA GLY A 95 12.35 -6.64 5.91
C GLY A 95 11.00 -7.36 5.96
N PRO A 96 10.15 -7.08 6.95
CA PRO A 96 8.81 -7.64 6.97
C PRO A 96 8.10 -7.30 5.65
N PRO A 97 7.23 -8.19 5.15
CA PRO A 97 6.51 -8.00 3.89
C PRO A 97 6.00 -6.55 3.74
N THR A 98 6.05 -5.97 2.54
CA THR A 98 5.61 -4.58 2.30
C THR A 98 4.20 -4.33 2.82
N THR A 99 3.34 -5.34 2.74
CA THR A 99 2.01 -5.38 3.37
C THR A 99 2.09 -5.24 4.88
N ARG A 100 2.97 -5.97 5.57
CA ARG A 100 3.14 -5.82 7.03
C ARG A 100 3.62 -4.42 7.40
N ARG A 101 4.57 -3.84 6.65
CA ARG A 101 5.01 -2.44 6.85
C ARG A 101 3.86 -1.46 6.66
N PHE A 102 3.07 -1.63 5.60
CA PHE A 102 1.86 -0.84 5.36
C PHE A 102 0.87 -0.92 6.52
N LEU A 103 0.53 -2.13 6.97
CA LEU A 103 -0.39 -2.35 8.08
C LEU A 103 0.15 -1.74 9.38
N GLU A 104 1.45 -1.87 9.64
CA GLU A 104 2.11 -1.28 10.80
C GLU A 104 2.12 0.25 10.73
N ALA A 105 2.33 0.85 9.56
CA ALA A 105 2.26 2.30 9.35
C ALA A 105 0.85 2.83 9.63
N VAL A 106 -0.19 2.19 9.08
CA VAL A 106 -1.59 2.53 9.37
C VAL A 106 -1.90 2.39 10.86
N ARG A 107 -1.45 1.30 11.50
CA ARG A 107 -1.66 1.08 12.94
C ARG A 107 -0.94 2.12 13.80
N ARG A 108 0.34 2.42 13.52
CA ARG A 108 1.12 3.43 14.26
C ARG A 108 0.56 4.83 14.09
N ALA A 109 0.03 5.17 12.92
CA ALA A 109 -0.59 6.47 12.71
C ALA A 109 -1.90 6.61 13.48
N ARG A 110 -2.72 5.53 13.55
CA ARG A 110 -3.95 5.52 14.36
C ARG A 110 -3.68 5.54 15.86
N GLY A 111 -2.60 4.91 16.33
CA GLY A 111 -2.22 4.86 17.75
C GLY A 111 -1.49 6.10 18.27
N ARG A 112 -0.98 6.99 17.40
CA ARG A 112 -0.33 8.25 17.79
C ARG A 112 -1.30 9.40 18.08
N LEU A 113 -2.61 9.16 17.96
CA LEU A 113 -3.68 10.15 18.15
C LEU A 113 -4.40 10.01 19.51
N THR A 114 -3.82 9.26 20.46
CA THR A 114 -4.28 9.17 21.86
C THR A 114 -3.29 9.84 22.78
#